data_AF-A0A7J5YP91-F1
#
_entry.id   AF-A0A7J5YP91-F1
#
_cell.length_a   1.000
_cell.length_b   1.000
_cell.length_c   1.000
_cell.angle_alpha   90.00
_cell.angle_beta   90.00
_cell.angle_gamma   90.00
#
_symmetry.space_group_name_H-M   'P 1'
#
loop_
_entity.id
_entity.type
_entity.pdbx_description
1 polymer ?
#
loop_
_entity_poly.entity_id
_entity_poly.type
_entity_poly.pdbx_seq_one_letter_code
_entity_poly.pdbx_strand_id
1 'polypeptide(L)' 'MWNLNTRRAETVVEGHSGNSVVWVNTLRGTDTLISSQGRDMRVCLWDLSEGRRAVLDSLWTGSVGFCQCSLLEM' A
#
# COMPACT_ATOMS: atom_id res chain seq x y z
N MET A 1 -6.91 -6.00 5.32
CA MET A 1 -6.28 -7.11 6.05
C MET A 1 -7.27 -8.26 6.18
N TRP A 2 -6.89 -9.43 5.67
CA TRP A 2 -7.74 -10.62 5.66
C TRP A 2 -7.16 -11.67 6.60
N ASN A 3 -7.97 -12.15 7.55
CA ASN A 3 -7.56 -13.24 8.41
C ASN A 3 -7.87 -14.58 7.72
N LEU A 4 -6.82 -15.34 7.46
CA LEU A 4 -6.91 -16.62 6.76
C LEU A 4 -7.51 -17.74 7.62
N ASN A 5 -7.37 -17.67 8.95
CA ASN A 5 -7.94 -18.65 9.88
C ASN A 5 -9.47 -18.50 9.98
N THR A 6 -9.95 -17.27 10.18
CA THR A 6 -11.39 -16.97 10.31
C THR A 6 -12.06 -16.80 8.95
N ARG A 7 -11.27 -16.66 7.87
CA ARG A 7 -11.71 -16.40 6.49
C ARG A 7 -12.59 -15.16 6.39
N ARG A 8 -12.21 -14.10 7.13
CA ARG A 8 -12.95 -12.83 7.16
C ARG A 8 -12.01 -11.65 6.97
N ALA A 9 -12.54 -10.59 6.37
CA ALA A 9 -11.91 -9.28 6.41
C ALA A 9 -12.01 -8.73 7.84
N GLU A 10 -10.87 -8.53 8.51
CA GLU A 10 -10.85 -7.97 9.86
C GLU A 10 -10.71 -6.45 9.84
N THR A 11 -10.09 -5.90 8.80
CA THR A 11 -9.86 -4.46 8.69
C THR A 11 -9.76 -4.08 7.22
N VAL A 12 -10.44 -2.99 6.84
CA VAL A 12 -10.25 -2.31 5.57
C VAL A 12 -9.44 -1.05 5.83
N VAL A 13 -8.44 -0.79 4.99
CA VAL A 13 -7.60 0.40 5.09
C VAL A 13 -7.86 1.24 3.85
N GLU A 14 -8.31 2.47 4.08
CA GLU A 14 -8.69 3.44 3.06
C GLU A 14 -7.48 4.35 2.76
N GLY A 15 -6.84 4.17 1.61
CA GLY A 15 -5.63 4.94 1.25
C GLY A 15 -5.72 5.75 -0.04
N HIS A 16 -6.51 5.27 -1.00
CA HIS A 16 -6.54 5.82 -2.35
C HIS A 16 -7.85 6.54 -2.67
N SER A 17 -8.57 7.00 -1.63
CA SER A 17 -9.79 7.81 -1.75
C SER A 17 -10.84 7.20 -2.70
N GLY A 18 -11.06 5.88 -2.60
CA GLY A 18 -11.97 5.15 -3.47
C GLY A 18 -11.44 4.81 -4.87
N ASN A 19 -10.24 5.26 -5.25
CA ASN A 19 -9.61 4.87 -6.51
C ASN A 19 -9.06 3.45 -6.44
N SER A 20 -9.01 2.78 -7.59
CA SER A 20 -8.47 1.42 -7.70
C SER A 20 -6.98 1.38 -7.35
N VAL A 21 -6.60 0.36 -6.58
CA VAL A 21 -5.20 0.02 -6.32
C VAL A 21 -4.68 -0.82 -7.48
N VAL A 22 -3.56 -0.41 -8.06
CA VAL A 22 -2.91 -1.08 -9.21
C VAL A 22 -1.87 -2.09 -8.73
N TRP A 23 -1.19 -1.78 -7.63
CA TRP A 23 -0.08 -2.58 -7.14
C TRP A 23 0.10 -2.44 -5.62
N VAL A 24 0.55 -3.51 -4.97
CA VAL A 24 0.89 -3.56 -3.54
C VAL A 24 2.13 -4.45 -3.38
N ASN A 25 3.08 -4.03 -2.56
CA ASN A 25 4.29 -4.82 -2.27
C ASN A 25 4.85 -4.53 -0.88
N THR A 26 5.58 -5.50 -0.32
CA THR A 26 6.34 -5.31 0.90
C THR A 26 7.70 -4.68 0.60
N LEU A 27 8.19 -3.83 1.50
CA LEU A 27 9.54 -3.27 1.40
C LEU A 27 10.51 -4.20 2.11
N ARG A 28 11.53 -4.68 1.38
CA ARG A 28 12.54 -5.59 1.94
C ARG A 28 13.34 -4.91 3.05
N GLY A 29 13.62 -5.66 4.13
CA GLY A 29 14.38 -5.17 5.30
C GLY A 29 13.50 -4.70 6.46
N THR A 30 12.19 -4.56 6.25
CA THR A 30 11.21 -4.23 7.30
C THR A 30 9.94 -5.05 7.08
N ASP A 31 9.70 -6.06 7.91
CA ASP A 31 8.54 -6.96 7.75
C ASP A 31 7.17 -6.26 7.93
N THR A 32 7.17 -4.99 8.32
CA THR A 32 5.96 -4.21 8.60
C THR A 32 5.67 -3.11 7.59
N LEU A 33 6.60 -2.77 6.68
CA LEU A 33 6.39 -1.71 5.71
C LEU A 33 5.84 -2.24 4.38
N ILE A 34 4.79 -1.59 3.89
CA ILE A 34 4.13 -1.90 2.63
C ILE A 34 4.05 -0.64 1.79
N SER A 35 4.18 -0.78 0.48
CA SER A 35 3.89 0.26 -0.51
C SER A 35 2.69 -0.13 -1.36
N SER A 36 1.80 0.82 -1.65
CA SER A 36 0.70 0.65 -2.61
C SER A 36 0.69 1.76 -3.64
N GLN A 37 0.30 1.44 -4.87
CA GLN A 37 0.12 2.40 -5.96
C GLN A 37 -1.35 2.42 -6.38
N GLY A 38 -1.95 3.62 -6.44
CA GLY A 38 -3.34 3.81 -6.83
C GLY A 38 -3.50 4.61 -8.12
N ARG A 39 -4.71 4.56 -8.68
CA ARG A 39 -5.13 5.39 -9.81
C ARG A 39 -5.40 6.86 -9.45
N ASP A 40 -5.24 7.20 -8.19
CA ASP A 40 -5.21 8.56 -7.65
C ASP A 40 -3.87 9.29 -7.88
N MET A 41 -2.97 8.70 -8.68
CA MET A 41 -1.60 9.19 -8.91
C MET A 41 -0.76 9.27 -7.64
N ARG A 42 -1.03 8.40 -6.67
CA ARG A 42 -0.26 8.31 -5.43
C ARG A 42 0.36 6.94 -5.26
N VAL A 43 1.59 6.95 -4.73
CA VAL A 43 2.19 5.80 -4.07
C VAL A 43 2.14 6.07 -2.57
N CYS A 44 1.48 5.21 -1.81
CA CYS A 44 1.35 5.33 -0.36
C CYS A 44 2.28 4.34 0.33
N LEU A 45 2.99 4.82 1.34
CA LEU A 45 3.79 4.03 2.27
C LEU A 45 2.97 3.77 3.52
N TRP A 46 3.00 2.53 3.99
CA TRP A 46 2.26 2.05 5.14
C TRP A 46 3.24 1.45 6.12
N ASP A 47 3.08 1.78 7.40
CA ASP A 47 3.64 0.99 8.48
C ASP A 47 2.50 0.25 9.17
N LEU A 48 2.57 -1.07 9.14
CA LEU A 48 1.61 -1.96 9.80
C LEU A 48 2.12 -2.46 11.16
N SER A 49 3.26 -1.93 11.64
CA SER A 49 3.76 -2.18 12.98
C SER A 49 2.70 -1.77 14.01
N GLU A 50 2.65 -2.48 15.13
CA GLU A 50 1.81 -2.11 16.28
C GLU A 50 0.30 -1.98 15.94
N GLY A 51 -0.16 -2.63 14.85
CA GLY A 51 -1.54 -2.55 14.40
C GLY A 51 -1.92 -1.19 13.80
N ARG A 52 -0.94 -0.38 13.39
CA ARG A 52 -1.14 0.87 12.65
C ARG A 52 -1.82 0.61 11.31
N ARG A 53 -2.64 1.58 10.89
CA ARG A 53 -3.57 1.47 9.75
C ARG A 53 -3.63 2.75 8.92
N ALA A 54 -2.76 3.72 9.20
CA ALA A 54 -2.72 5.00 8.51
C ALA A 54 -1.59 5.00 7.48
N VAL A 55 -1.75 5.83 6.45
CA VAL A 55 -0.67 6.15 5.51
C VAL A 55 0.44 6.85 6.31
N LEU A 56 1.66 6.33 6.22
CA LEU A 56 2.85 6.93 6.82
C LEU A 56 3.33 8.11 5.97
N ASP A 57 3.38 7.91 4.65
CA ASP A 57 3.76 8.93 3.67
C ASP A 57 3.12 8.65 2.30
N SER A 58 3.03 9.65 1.43
CA SER A 58 2.54 9.49 0.08
C SER A 58 3.29 10.35 -0.93
N LEU A 59 3.66 9.74 -2.05
CA LEU A 59 4.31 10.40 -3.16
C LEU A 59 3.33 10.59 -4.32
N TRP A 60 3.25 11.81 -4.85
CA TRP A 60 2.50 12.09 -6.08
C TRP A 60 3.34 11.74 -7.31
N THR A 61 2.80 10.89 -8.19
CA THR A 61 3.51 10.38 -9.38
C THR A 61 3.30 11.24 -10.62
N GLY A 62 2.32 12.16 -10.61
CA GLY A 62 1.98 13.00 -11.77
C GLY A 62 1.45 12.27 -12.99
N SER A 63 1.19 10.96 -12.88
CA SER A 63 0.71 10.13 -13.97
C SER A 63 -0.12 8.96 -13.44
N VAL A 64 -1.23 8.67 -14.15
CA VAL A 64 -2.08 7.49 -13.94
C VAL A 64 -1.52 6.23 -14.62
N GLY A 65 -0.25 6.26 -15.04
CA GLY A 65 0.38 5.24 -15.87
C GLY A 65 0.05 3.80 -15.44
N PHE A 66 -0.16 2.93 -16.43
CA PHE A 66 -0.49 1.51 -16.21
C PHE A 66 0.69 0.68 -15.68
N CYS A 67 1.89 1.26 -15.67
CA CYS A 67 3.10 0.60 -15.20
C CYS A 67 3.16 0.59 -13.67
N GLN A 68 3.43 -0.58 -13.11
CA GLN A 68 3.74 -0.71 -11.69
C GLN A 68 5.05 0.01 -11.36
N CYS A 69 5.11 0.67 -10.21
CA CYS A 69 6.39 1.14 -9.67
C CYS A 69 7.31 -0.06 -9.34
N SER A 70 8.62 0.12 -9.51
CA SER A 70 9.62 -0.84 -9.05
C SER A 70 10.39 -0.26 -7.87
N LEU A 71 10.62 -1.09 -6.86
CA LEU A 71 11.55 -0.75 -5.79
C LEU A 71 12.98 -0.88 -6.32
N LEU A 72 13.81 0.15 -6.12
CA LEU A 72 15.23 0.05 -6.40
C LEU A 72 15.90 -0.59 -5.18
N GLU A 73 16.42 -1.81 -5.35
CA GLU A 73 17.30 -2.44 -4.36
C GLU A 73 18.74 -1.95 -4.61
N MET A 74 19.39 -1.45 -3.56
CA MET A 74 20.83 -1.09 -3.58
C MET A 74 21.67 -2.29 -3.14
#